data_AF-A0A552U818-F1
#
_entry.id   AF-A0A552U818-F1
#
_cell.length_a   1.000
_cell.length_b   1.000
_cell.length_c   1.000
_cell.angle_alpha   90.00
_cell.angle_beta   90.00
_cell.angle_gamma   90.00
#
_symmetry.space_group_name_H-M   'P 1'
#
loop_
_entity.id
_entity.type
_entity.pdbx_description
1 polymer ?
#
loop_
_entity_poly.entity_id
_entity_poly.type
_entity_poly.pdbx_seq_one_letter_code
_entity_poly.pdbx_strand_id
1 'polypeptide(L)'
;MHASALAIVAAARGCVGTRFRPQGRTPGVALDCIGVVLIAARGGGVSFVVPPYRLGGDGEAALDAGLATQGCVAIERAAPGDILVIAPAPGRRHLGVVTERGVVHAHAGLGRVVEGPLDPDWAVVGAWQLPAQSQE
;
A
#
# COMPACT_ATOMS: atom_id res chain seq x y z
N MET A 1 -0.95 -19.30 -10.22
CA MET A 1 -0.35 -18.22 -11.02
C MET A 1 -0.07 -17.07 -10.07
N HIS A 2 1.14 -16.52 -10.07
CA HIS A 2 1.50 -15.42 -9.16
C HIS A 2 0.71 -14.16 -9.55
N ALA A 3 0.38 -13.32 -8.57
CA ALA A 3 -0.20 -12.01 -8.85
C ALA A 3 0.72 -11.26 -9.83
N SER A 4 0.15 -10.68 -10.89
CA SER A 4 0.96 -10.01 -11.92
C SER A 4 1.47 -8.68 -11.37
N ALA A 5 2.78 -8.60 -11.10
CA ALA A 5 3.44 -7.37 -10.66
C ALA A 5 3.10 -6.17 -11.55
N LEU A 6 3.07 -6.38 -12.88
CA LEU A 6 2.71 -5.34 -13.84
C LEU A 6 1.25 -4.86 -13.66
N ALA A 7 0.32 -5.77 -13.39
CA ALA A 7 -1.08 -5.41 -13.16
C ALA A 7 -1.28 -4.69 -11.81
N ILE A 8 -0.54 -5.11 -10.77
CA ILE A 8 -0.52 -4.44 -9.46
C ILE A 8 -0.02 -3.01 -9.61
N VAL A 9 1.13 -2.82 -10.26
CA VAL A 9 1.73 -1.50 -10.51
C VAL A 9 0.81 -0.63 -11.37
N ALA A 10 0.21 -1.19 -12.42
CA ALA A 10 -0.72 -0.45 -13.27
C ALA A 10 -1.95 0.03 -12.48
N ALA A 11 -2.54 -0.82 -11.64
CA ALA A 11 -3.67 -0.46 -10.79
C ALA A 11 -3.29 0.60 -9.74
N ALA A 12 -2.11 0.49 -9.12
CA ALA A 12 -1.58 1.52 -8.22
C ALA A 12 -1.42 2.87 -8.96
N ARG A 13 -0.80 2.87 -10.14
CA ARG A 13 -0.64 4.08 -10.97
C ARG A 13 -1.96 4.71 -11.37
N GLY A 14 -2.99 3.90 -11.65
CA GLY A 14 -4.36 4.38 -11.90
C GLY A 14 -4.97 5.18 -10.74
N CYS A 15 -4.41 5.09 -9.53
CA CYS A 15 -4.86 5.86 -8.38
C CYS A 15 -4.21 7.25 -8.29
N VAL A 16 -3.10 7.50 -8.99
CA VAL A 16 -2.34 8.77 -8.90
C VAL A 16 -3.24 9.96 -9.23
N GLY A 17 -3.15 11.00 -8.40
CA GLY A 17 -4.02 12.18 -8.48
C GLY A 17 -5.32 12.07 -7.69
N THR A 18 -5.74 10.87 -7.27
CA THR A 18 -6.93 10.71 -6.41
C THR A 18 -6.75 11.44 -5.09
N ARG A 19 -7.75 12.18 -4.63
CA ARG A 19 -7.71 12.95 -3.37
C ARG A 19 -7.42 12.04 -2.17
N PHE A 20 -6.63 12.54 -1.22
CA PHE A 20 -6.45 11.88 0.07
C PHE A 20 -7.67 12.11 0.97
N ARG A 21 -8.22 11.03 1.53
CA ARG A 21 -9.18 11.09 2.63
C ARG A 21 -8.97 9.88 3.53
N PRO A 22 -8.94 10.06 4.87
CA PRO A 22 -8.97 8.95 5.80
C PRO A 22 -10.05 7.93 5.45
N GLN A 23 -9.65 6.65 5.35
CA GLN A 23 -10.53 5.53 5.01
C GLN A 23 -11.18 5.62 3.63
N GLY A 24 -10.64 6.46 2.72
CA GLY A 24 -11.07 6.52 1.33
C GLY A 24 -10.80 5.21 0.58
N ARG A 25 -11.74 4.76 -0.26
CA ARG A 25 -11.70 3.47 -0.96
C ARG A 25 -12.03 3.55 -2.45
N THR A 26 -12.21 4.75 -3.00
CA THR A 26 -12.75 4.93 -4.35
C THR A 26 -11.75 5.73 -5.19
N PRO A 27 -11.06 5.09 -6.15
CA PRO A 27 -10.22 5.78 -7.13
C PRO A 27 -10.97 6.93 -7.82
N GLY A 28 -10.29 8.05 -8.07
CA GLY A 28 -10.88 9.25 -8.64
C GLY A 28 -11.74 10.09 -7.67
N VAL A 29 -12.19 9.53 -6.54
CA VAL A 29 -12.98 10.24 -5.54
C VAL A 29 -12.16 10.52 -4.29
N ALA A 30 -11.75 9.47 -3.58
CA ALA A 30 -10.89 9.58 -2.40
C ALA A 30 -10.26 8.25 -1.99
N LEU A 31 -8.97 8.28 -1.64
CA LEU A 31 -8.20 7.14 -1.15
C LEU A 31 -7.35 7.52 0.06
N ASP A 32 -7.01 6.54 0.90
CA ASP A 32 -5.85 6.60 1.78
C ASP A 32 -4.79 5.56 1.40
N CYS A 33 -3.74 5.42 2.21
CA CYS A 33 -2.62 4.54 1.91
C CYS A 33 -3.03 3.07 1.81
N ILE A 34 -3.92 2.60 2.69
CA ILE A 34 -4.47 1.26 2.62
C ILE A 34 -5.38 1.12 1.39
N GLY A 35 -6.20 2.14 1.09
CA GLY A 35 -7.02 2.17 -0.12
C GLY A 35 -6.20 1.97 -1.40
N VAL A 36 -5.03 2.60 -1.51
CA VAL A 36 -4.11 2.39 -2.65
C VAL A 36 -3.64 0.93 -2.73
N VAL A 37 -3.22 0.33 -1.62
CA VAL A 37 -2.79 -1.07 -1.57
C VAL A 37 -3.92 -2.03 -1.96
N LEU A 38 -5.16 -1.77 -1.54
CA LEU A 38 -6.32 -2.59 -1.92
C LEU A 38 -6.59 -2.55 -3.41
N ILE A 39 -6.52 -1.37 -4.02
CA ILE A 39 -6.75 -1.23 -5.46
C ILE A 39 -5.63 -1.91 -6.25
N ALA A 40 -4.38 -1.76 -5.80
CA ALA A 40 -3.24 -2.44 -6.39
C ALA A 40 -3.36 -3.97 -6.29
N ALA A 41 -3.71 -4.49 -5.10
CA ALA A 41 -3.93 -5.91 -4.86
C ALA A 41 -5.04 -6.47 -5.76
N ARG A 42 -6.17 -5.75 -5.90
CA ARG A 42 -7.26 -6.14 -6.82
C ARG A 42 -6.78 -6.19 -8.27
N GLY A 43 -5.92 -5.27 -8.70
CA GLY A 43 -5.27 -5.33 -10.01
C GLY A 43 -4.45 -6.60 -10.22
N GLY A 44 -3.83 -7.12 -9.15
CA GLY A 44 -3.12 -8.40 -9.14
C GLY A 44 -4.00 -9.64 -9.01
N GLY A 45 -5.32 -9.50 -8.89
CA GLY A 45 -6.24 -10.62 -8.63
C GLY A 45 -6.22 -11.08 -7.16
N VAL A 46 -5.89 -10.18 -6.24
CA VAL A 46 -5.87 -10.43 -4.79
C VAL A 46 -6.95 -9.59 -4.12
N SER A 47 -7.78 -10.24 -3.31
CA SER A 47 -8.81 -9.58 -2.50
C SER A 47 -8.43 -9.60 -1.03
N PHE A 48 -8.51 -8.44 -0.38
CA PHE A 48 -8.25 -8.29 1.06
C PHE A 48 -9.49 -7.82 1.81
N VAL A 49 -9.58 -8.26 3.06
CA VAL A 49 -10.49 -7.69 4.05
C VAL A 49 -9.67 -6.81 4.97
N VAL A 50 -10.00 -5.52 5.01
CA VAL A 50 -9.36 -4.59 5.94
C VAL A 50 -10.14 -4.58 7.24
N PRO A 51 -9.56 -5.04 8.36
CA PRO A 51 -10.21 -4.87 9.66
C PRO A 51 -10.33 -3.37 9.98
N PRO A 52 -11.25 -2.95 10.88
CA PRO A 52 -11.32 -1.56 11.32
C PRO A 52 -9.95 -1.06 11.79
N TYR A 53 -9.53 0.11 11.28
CA TYR A 53 -8.26 0.72 11.64
C TYR A 53 -8.37 2.25 11.78
N ARG A 54 -7.50 2.84 12.59
CA ARG A 54 -7.24 4.26 12.75
C ARG A 54 -5.93 4.61 12.06
N LEU A 55 -6.02 5.54 11.13
CA LEU A 55 -4.85 6.14 10.52
C LEU A 55 -4.02 6.88 11.57
N GLY A 56 -2.75 6.47 11.69
CA GLY A 56 -1.79 7.08 12.59
C GLY A 56 -1.86 6.64 14.05
N GLY A 57 -2.55 5.54 14.39
CA GLY A 57 -2.77 5.20 15.80
C GLY A 57 -3.08 3.76 16.22
N ASP A 58 -3.00 2.75 15.34
CA ASP A 58 -3.23 1.35 15.77
C ASP A 58 -1.98 0.56 16.13
N GLY A 59 -0.84 1.24 16.23
CA GLY A 59 0.43 0.61 16.60
C GLY A 59 1.06 -0.17 15.45
N GLU A 60 2.38 -0.25 15.54
CA GLU A 60 3.25 -0.85 14.54
C GLU A 60 2.88 -2.31 14.23
N ALA A 61 2.55 -3.07 15.28
CA ALA A 61 2.25 -4.49 15.20
C ALA A 61 0.91 -4.82 14.52
N ALA A 62 -0.10 -3.93 14.59
CA ALA A 62 -1.42 -4.25 14.05
C ALA A 62 -1.43 -4.26 12.52
N LEU A 63 -0.66 -3.38 11.89
CA LEU A 63 -0.57 -3.33 10.44
C LEU A 63 0.19 -4.53 9.87
N ASP A 64 1.36 -4.84 10.44
CA ASP A 64 2.18 -5.98 10.04
C ASP A 64 1.44 -7.30 10.27
N ALA A 65 0.77 -7.45 11.41
CA ALA A 65 -0.10 -8.60 11.66
C ALA A 65 -1.26 -8.66 10.66
N GLY A 66 -1.87 -7.51 10.33
CA GLY A 66 -2.92 -7.41 9.32
C GLY A 66 -2.45 -7.94 7.96
N LEU A 67 -1.29 -7.49 7.47
CA LEU A 67 -0.71 -7.97 6.21
C LEU A 67 -0.45 -9.48 6.24
N ALA A 68 0.13 -9.98 7.33
CA ALA A 68 0.39 -11.41 7.50
C ALA A 68 -0.91 -12.25 7.50
N THR A 69 -1.97 -11.80 8.18
CA THR A 69 -3.27 -12.49 8.19
C THR A 69 -3.95 -12.52 6.82
N GLN A 70 -3.63 -11.57 5.95
CA GLN A 70 -4.08 -11.55 4.55
C GLN A 70 -3.20 -12.40 3.62
N GLY A 71 -2.25 -13.16 4.16
CA GLY A 71 -1.36 -14.03 3.39
C GLY A 71 -0.21 -13.30 2.70
N CYS A 72 0.06 -12.03 3.03
CA CYS A 72 1.25 -11.35 2.55
C CYS A 72 2.50 -11.97 3.19
N VAL A 73 3.59 -12.04 2.42
CA VAL A 73 4.86 -12.61 2.87
C VAL A 73 5.86 -11.49 3.10
N ALA A 74 6.47 -11.43 4.28
CA ALA A 74 7.54 -10.47 4.56
C ALA A 74 8.77 -10.78 3.70
N ILE A 75 9.38 -9.74 3.11
CA ILE A 75 10.54 -9.85 2.22
C ILE A 75 11.63 -8.84 2.59
N GLU A 76 12.88 -9.17 2.30
CA GLU A 76 14.03 -8.29 2.59
C GLU A 76 14.27 -7.24 1.50
N ARG A 77 13.98 -7.58 0.24
CA ARG A 77 14.21 -6.73 -0.92
C ARG A 77 12.93 -6.60 -1.72
N ALA A 78 12.34 -5.41 -1.67
CA ALA A 78 11.12 -5.11 -2.41
C ALA A 78 11.41 -4.92 -3.91
N ALA A 79 10.48 -5.38 -4.74
CA ALA A 79 10.44 -5.21 -6.18
C ALA A 79 9.12 -4.54 -6.60
N PRO A 80 9.00 -4.04 -7.85
CA PRO A 80 7.75 -3.47 -8.34
C PRO A 80 6.56 -4.41 -8.13
N GLY A 81 5.48 -3.88 -7.54
CA GLY A 81 4.28 -4.64 -7.16
C GLY A 81 4.23 -5.05 -5.69
N ASP A 82 5.34 -4.95 -4.95
CA ASP A 82 5.36 -5.22 -3.52
C ASP A 82 4.84 -4.02 -2.71
N ILE A 83 4.48 -4.28 -1.46
CA ILE A 83 4.07 -3.27 -0.49
C ILE A 83 5.29 -2.84 0.34
N LEU A 84 5.47 -1.53 0.49
CA LEU A 84 6.39 -0.96 1.47
C LEU A 84 5.64 -0.48 2.70
N VAL A 85 6.20 -0.78 3.86
CA VAL A 85 5.82 -0.20 5.15
C VAL A 85 6.82 0.90 5.49
N ILE A 86 6.29 2.09 5.68
CA ILE A 86 7.04 3.32 5.89
C ILE A 86 6.63 3.90 7.24
N ALA A 87 7.59 4.48 7.95
CA ALA A 87 7.38 5.22 9.19
C ALA A 87 7.73 6.70 8.97
N PRO A 88 6.74 7.55 8.62
CA PRO A 88 6.95 9.00 8.48
C PRO A 88 7.29 9.71 9.80
N ALA A 89 7.00 9.08 10.93
CA ALA A 89 7.32 9.54 12.29
C ALA A 89 7.21 8.34 13.27
N PRO A 90 7.78 8.43 14.48
CA PRO A 90 7.69 7.37 15.48
C PRO A 90 6.24 6.93 15.76
N GLY A 91 6.00 5.62 15.80
CA GLY A 91 4.68 5.03 16.05
C GLY A 91 3.66 5.21 14.91
N ARG A 92 4.04 5.84 13.80
CA ARG A 92 3.20 5.96 12.61
C ARG A 92 3.59 4.93 11.56
N ARG A 93 2.58 4.43 10.88
CA ARG A 93 2.74 3.53 9.75
C ARG A 93 2.01 4.06 8.53
N HIS A 94 2.62 3.86 7.39
CA HIS A 94 2.18 4.33 6.11
C HIS A 94 2.51 3.27 5.07
N LEU A 95 1.60 3.04 4.13
CA LEU A 95 1.78 2.04 3.08
C LEU A 95 1.97 2.69 1.72
N GLY A 96 2.76 2.02 0.89
CA GLY A 96 2.90 2.35 -0.52
C GLY A 96 3.17 1.11 -1.35
N VAL A 97 2.95 1.23 -2.66
CA VAL A 97 3.23 0.15 -3.63
C VAL A 97 4.48 0.51 -4.39
N VAL A 98 5.44 -0.41 -4.43
CA VAL A 98 6.70 -0.23 -5.15
C VAL A 98 6.44 -0.23 -6.66
N THR A 99 7.16 0.64 -7.35
CA THR A 99 7.18 0.75 -8.80
C THR A 99 8.62 0.90 -9.27
N GLU A 100 8.83 0.87 -10.58
CA GLU A 100 10.13 1.15 -11.18
C GLU A 100 10.59 2.61 -10.96
N ARG A 101 9.68 3.52 -10.60
CA ARG A 101 9.94 4.96 -10.44
C ARG A 101 10.01 5.42 -8.99
N GLY A 102 9.86 4.51 -8.04
CA GLY A 102 9.72 4.81 -6.62
C GLY A 102 8.47 4.15 -6.04
N VAL A 103 7.63 4.91 -5.35
CA VAL A 103 6.50 4.39 -4.59
C VAL A 103 5.22 5.14 -4.91
N VAL A 104 4.14 4.41 -5.15
CA VAL A 104 2.78 4.98 -5.23
C VAL A 104 2.14 4.94 -3.85
N HIS A 105 1.70 6.09 -3.33
CA HIS A 105 1.05 6.17 -2.03
C HIS A 105 0.12 7.37 -1.89
N ALA A 106 -0.86 7.28 -0.98
CA ALA A 106 -1.74 8.40 -0.66
C ALA A 106 -1.08 9.35 0.35
N HIS A 107 -0.58 10.49 -0.12
CA HIS A 107 0.18 11.42 0.72
C HIS A 107 -0.75 12.41 1.43
N ALA A 108 -0.83 12.35 2.76
CA ALA A 108 -1.71 13.21 3.55
C ALA A 108 -1.35 14.71 3.42
N GLY A 109 -0.07 15.07 3.56
CA GLY A 109 0.39 16.46 3.42
C GLY A 109 0.15 17.07 2.03
N LEU A 110 0.27 16.30 0.94
CA LEU A 110 -0.02 16.74 -0.43
C LEU A 110 -1.49 16.59 -0.83
N GLY A 111 -2.32 15.99 0.03
CA GLY A 111 -3.75 15.84 -0.17
C GLY A 111 -4.18 14.91 -1.31
N ARG A 112 -3.28 14.05 -1.83
CA ARG A 112 -3.56 13.17 -2.98
C ARG A 112 -2.63 11.95 -3.05
N VAL A 113 -2.97 11.00 -3.91
CA VAL A 113 -2.09 9.89 -4.32
C VAL A 113 -1.00 10.40 -5.26
N VAL A 114 0.24 10.01 -5.00
CA VAL A 114 1.42 10.40 -5.77
C VAL A 114 2.26 9.17 -6.12
N GLU A 115 3.09 9.28 -7.17
CA GLU A 115 4.17 8.34 -7.51
C GLU A 115 5.49 9.12 -7.48
N GLY A 116 6.50 8.61 -6.80
CA GLY A 116 7.82 9.24 -6.78
C GLY A 116 8.75 8.62 -5.73
N PRO A 117 9.96 9.21 -5.54
CA PRO A 117 10.82 8.82 -4.44
C PRO A 117 10.11 9.06 -3.10
N LEU A 118 10.47 8.27 -2.10
CA LEU A 118 10.07 8.55 -0.73
C LEU A 118 10.77 9.82 -0.23
N ASP A 119 10.09 10.52 0.67
CA ASP A 119 10.72 11.60 1.42
C ASP A 119 11.97 11.06 2.14
N PRO A 120 13.13 11.72 2.03
CA PRO A 120 14.37 11.24 2.64
C PRO A 120 14.30 11.10 4.17
N ASP A 121 13.38 11.83 4.83
CA ASP A 121 13.19 11.73 6.28
C ASP A 121 12.30 10.54 6.68
N TRP A 122 11.72 9.82 5.71
CA TRP A 122 10.84 8.68 5.99
C TRP A 122 11.62 7.36 5.98
N ALA A 123 11.58 6.66 7.11
CA ALA A 123 12.21 5.36 7.22
C ALA A 123 11.35 4.26 6.58
N VAL A 124 11.96 3.40 5.77
CA VAL A 124 11.36 2.11 5.40
C VAL A 124 11.59 1.14 6.55
N VAL A 125 10.50 0.54 7.04
CA VAL A 125 10.52 -0.35 8.21
C VAL A 125 10.09 -1.78 7.87
N GLY A 126 9.65 -2.04 6.65
CA GLY A 126 9.30 -3.37 6.18
C GLY A 126 8.89 -3.40 4.72
N ALA A 127 8.88 -4.59 4.15
CA ALA A 127 8.39 -4.86 2.81
C ALA A 127 7.62 -6.20 2.78
N TRP A 128 6.56 -6.24 1.98
CA TRP A 128 5.66 -7.38 1.89
C TRP A 128 5.30 -7.69 0.45
N GLN A 129 5.41 -8.96 0.09
CA GLN A 129 4.89 -9.48 -1.17
C GLN A 129 3.41 -9.82 -0.99
N LEU A 130 2.58 -9.39 -1.93
CA LEU A 130 1.18 -9.79 -2.01
C LEU A 130 1.05 -11.32 -2.22
N PRO A 131 0.01 -11.97 -1.67
CA PRO A 131 -0.22 -13.39 -1.92
C PRO A 131 -0.45 -13.67 -3.41
N ALA A 132 -0.30 -14.94 -3.80
CA ALA A 132 -0.74 -15.37 -5.12
C ALA A 132 -2.27 -15.23 -5.25
N GLN A 133 -2.76 -15.13 -6.49
CA GLN A 133 -4.17 -14.96 -6.79
C GLN A 133 -5.04 -15.93 -6.00
N SER A 134 -6.05 -15.40 -5.31
CA SER A 134 -7.09 -16.22 -4.70
C SER A 134 -7.93 -16.81 -5.83
N GLN A 135 -7.88 -18.13 -6.00
CA GLN A 135 -8.85 -18.83 -6.84
C GLN A 135 -10.18 -18.80 -6.08
N GLU A 136 -11.09 -17.91 -6.47
CA GLU A 136 -12.51 -18.04 -6.12
C GLU A 136 -13.15 -19.17 -6.94
#